data_AF-A0A831NQP2-F1
#
_entry.id   AF-A0A831NQP2-F1
#
_cell.length_a   1.000
_cell.length_b   1.000
_cell.length_c   1.000
_cell.angle_alpha   90.00
_cell.angle_beta   90.00
_cell.angle_gamma   90.00
#
_symmetry.space_group_name_H-M   'P 1'
#
loop_
_entity.id
_entity.type
_entity.pdbx_description
1 polymer ?
#
loop_
_entity_poly.entity_id
_entity_poly.type
_entity_poly.pdbx_seq_one_letter_code
_entity_poly.pdbx_strand_id
1 'polypeptide(L)'
;MYLDVIFFENLIINYFILSLTRKFSKKDSKPIKLFLGALLGACYVLIFFLLPYKMIHEVFAKIILSLLIIYMAFTPKTLKEFLRILAVFYLISFA
;
A
#
# COMPACT_ATOMS: atom_id res chain seq x y z
N MET A 1 -8.74 -8.26 -20.86
CA MET A 1 -10.11 -7.95 -20.43
C MET A 1 -10.32 -8.53 -19.03
N TYR A 2 -9.63 -7.97 -18.03
CA TYR A 2 -9.71 -8.33 -16.60
C TYR A 2 -9.20 -7.20 -15.69
N LEU A 3 -8.97 -5.99 -16.25
CA LEU A 3 -8.32 -4.88 -15.52
C LEU A 3 -9.22 -4.36 -14.39
N ASP A 4 -10.52 -4.37 -14.62
CA ASP A 4 -11.57 -4.11 -13.64
C ASP A 4 -11.49 -5.08 -12.45
N VAL A 5 -11.42 -6.39 -12.71
CA VAL A 5 -11.29 -7.41 -11.66
C VAL A 5 -10.00 -7.24 -10.87
N ILE A 6 -8.87 -7.09 -11.57
CA ILE A 6 -7.55 -6.87 -10.95
C ILE A 6 -7.55 -5.60 -10.10
N PHE A 7 -8.19 -4.53 -10.57
CA PHE A 7 -8.30 -3.28 -9.83
C PHE A 7 -9.08 -3.45 -8.53
N PHE A 8 -10.28 -4.04 -8.58
CA PHE A 8 -11.11 -4.24 -7.38
C PHE A 8 -10.46 -5.21 -6.39
N GLU A 9 -9.86 -6.28 -6.87
CA GLU A 9 -9.11 -7.23 -6.05
C GLU A 9 -7.97 -6.52 -5.30
N ASN A 10 -7.16 -5.73 -6.01
CA ASN A 10 -6.07 -4.97 -5.40
C ASN A 10 -6.57 -3.87 -4.47
N LEU A 11 -7.69 -3.22 -4.76
CA LEU A 11 -8.29 -2.23 -3.88
C LEU A 11 -8.70 -2.86 -2.54
N ILE A 12 -9.39 -4.01 -2.61
CA ILE A 12 -9.85 -4.74 -1.42
C ILE A 12 -8.65 -5.24 -0.60
N ILE A 13 -7.70 -5.92 -1.24
CA ILE A 13 -6.50 -6.46 -0.56
C ILE A 13 -5.70 -5.32 0.10
N ASN A 14 -5.40 -4.25 -0.63
CA ASN A 14 -4.65 -3.12 -0.07
C ASN A 14 -5.41 -2.47 1.10
N TYR A 15 -6.73 -2.34 1.02
CA TYR A 15 -7.52 -1.81 2.13
C TYR A 15 -7.48 -2.72 3.36
N PHE A 16 -7.55 -4.04 3.19
CA PHE A 16 -7.40 -5.01 4.27
C PHE A 16 -6.02 -4.94 4.92
N ILE A 17 -4.94 -4.94 4.12
CA ILE A 17 -3.57 -4.82 4.61
C ILE A 17 -3.42 -3.53 5.42
N LEU A 18 -3.90 -2.40 4.92
CA LEU A 18 -3.83 -1.12 5.62
C LEU A 18 -4.67 -1.09 6.90
N SER A 19 -5.84 -1.72 6.89
CA SER A 19 -6.71 -1.83 8.06
C SER A 19 -6.10 -2.68 9.16
N LEU A 20 -5.48 -3.81 8.80
CA LEU A 20 -4.71 -4.64 9.72
C LEU A 20 -3.48 -3.88 10.21
N THR A 21 -2.75 -3.20 9.31
CA THR A 21 -1.59 -2.39 9.67
C THR A 21 -1.97 -1.32 10.69
N ARG A 22 -3.13 -0.67 10.53
CA ARG A 22 -3.67 0.27 11.52
C ARG A 22 -3.86 -0.39 12.88
N LYS A 23 -4.50 -1.56 12.91
CA LYS A 23 -4.78 -2.31 14.15
C LYS A 23 -3.49 -2.74 14.87
N PHE A 24 -2.52 -3.29 14.14
CA PHE A 24 -1.27 -3.81 14.70
C PHE A 24 -0.25 -2.72 15.05
N SER A 25 -0.19 -1.64 14.27
CA SER A 25 0.71 -0.51 14.55
C SER A 25 0.21 0.38 15.71
N LYS A 26 -1.02 0.17 16.20
CA LYS A 26 -1.71 1.00 17.19
C LYS A 26 -1.74 2.49 16.79
N LYS A 27 -1.71 2.76 15.49
CA LYS A 27 -1.75 4.12 14.95
C LYS A 27 -3.17 4.45 14.56
N ASP A 28 -3.75 5.46 15.19
CA ASP A 28 -5.04 5.98 14.75
C ASP A 28 -4.88 6.69 13.41
N SER A 29 -5.49 6.08 12.38
CA SER A 29 -5.68 6.68 11.07
C SER A 29 -7.15 6.62 10.67
N LYS A 30 -7.61 7.71 10.05
CA LYS A 30 -8.98 7.85 9.55
C LYS A 30 -9.21 6.82 8.43
N PRO A 31 -10.35 6.10 8.41
CA PRO A 31 -10.66 5.12 7.37
C PRO A 31 -10.52 5.68 5.95
N ILE A 32 -10.87 6.96 5.74
CA ILE A 32 -10.72 7.63 4.44
C ILE A 32 -9.26 7.71 3.97
N LYS A 33 -8.29 7.89 4.88
CA LYS A 33 -6.86 7.90 4.53
C LYS A 33 -6.39 6.51 4.12
N LEU A 34 -6.90 5.47 4.79
CA LEU A 34 -6.61 4.09 4.39
C LEU A 34 -7.20 3.77 3.02
N PHE A 35 -8.43 4.22 2.74
CA PHE A 35 -9.07 4.05 1.43
C PHE A 35 -8.30 4.75 0.32
N LEU A 36 -7.85 5.99 0.53
CA LEU A 36 -7.01 6.71 -0.43
C LEU A 36 -5.66 6.00 -0.68
N GLY A 37 -5.03 5.46 0.39
CA GLY A 37 -3.82 4.65 0.26
C GLY A 37 -4.07 3.36 -0.54
N ALA A 38 -5.18 2.68 -0.30
CA ALA A 38 -5.57 1.49 -1.04
C ALA A 38 -5.88 1.79 -2.52
N LEU A 39 -6.53 2.92 -2.79
CA LEU A 39 -6.82 3.39 -4.14
C LEU A 39 -5.54 3.67 -4.93
N LEU A 40 -4.54 4.31 -4.30
CA LEU A 40 -3.22 4.49 -4.91
C LEU A 40 -2.52 3.18 -5.23
N GLY A 41 -2.59 2.21 -4.31
CA GLY A 41 -2.08 0.85 -4.54
C GLY A 41 -2.75 0.17 -5.73
N ALA A 42 -4.08 0.25 -5.82
CA ALA A 42 -4.84 -0.33 -6.93
C ALA A 42 -4.55 0.37 -8.28
N CYS A 43 -4.45 1.71 -8.29
CA CYS A 43 -4.08 2.47 -9.48
C CYS A 43 -2.68 2.12 -9.99
N TYR A 44 -1.71 1.87 -9.09
CA TYR A 44 -0.37 1.44 -9.49
C TYR A 44 -0.40 0.12 -10.27
N VAL A 45 -1.23 -0.83 -9.85
CA VAL A 45 -1.35 -2.12 -10.56
C VAL A 45 -1.89 -1.95 -11.97
N LEU A 46 -2.84 -1.02 -12.17
CA LEU A 46 -3.32 -0.68 -13.51
C LEU A 46 -2.23 -0.07 -14.39
N ILE A 47 -1.47 0.90 -13.85
CA ILE A 47 -0.35 1.54 -14.56
C ILE A 47 0.73 0.51 -14.91
N PHE A 48 1.03 -0.38 -13.98
CA PHE A 48 2.01 -1.45 -14.16
C PHE A 48 1.59 -2.41 -15.29
N PHE A 49 0.32 -2.79 -15.36
CA PHE A 49 -0.16 -3.70 -16.40
C PHE A 49 -0.14 -3.08 -17.81
N LEU A 50 -0.19 -1.75 -17.90
CA LEU A 50 -0.18 -1.01 -19.16
C LEU A 50 1.24 -0.72 -19.70
N LEU A 51 2.27 -0.78 -18.85
CA LEU A 51 3.63 -0.40 -19.20
C LEU A 51 4.59 -1.60 -19.11
N PRO A 52 5.21 -2.04 -20.23
CA PRO A 52 6.18 -3.13 -20.23
C PRO A 52 7.56 -2.64 -19.73
N TYR A 53 7.72 -2.47 -18.40
CA TYR A 53 9.02 -2.16 -17.81
C TYR A 53 9.80 -3.43 -17.41
N LYS A 54 11.14 -3.32 -17.40
CA LYS A 54 12.06 -4.41 -17.01
C LYS A 54 11.94 -4.73 -15.51
N MET A 55 12.03 -6.02 -15.17
CA MET A 55 11.93 -6.63 -13.83
C MET A 55 12.63 -5.88 -12.66
N ILE A 56 13.80 -5.27 -12.89
CA ILE A 56 14.54 -4.51 -11.87
C ILE A 56 13.80 -3.23 -11.45
N HIS A 57 13.11 -2.55 -12.37
CA HIS A 57 12.30 -1.37 -12.03
C HIS A 57 11.09 -1.74 -11.18
N GLU A 58 10.58 -2.96 -11.30
CA GLU A 58 9.36 -3.39 -10.60
C GLU A 58 9.54 -3.46 -9.08
N VAL A 59 10.69 -3.95 -8.63
CA VAL A 59 10.99 -4.10 -7.20
C VAL A 59 11.15 -2.72 -6.55
N PHE A 60 11.93 -1.84 -7.17
CA PHE A 60 12.11 -0.46 -6.68
C PHE A 60 10.80 0.32 -6.69
N ALA A 61 10.00 0.20 -7.74
CA ALA A 61 8.70 0.87 -7.82
C ALA A 61 7.73 0.37 -6.74
N LYS A 62 7.67 -0.93 -6.46
CA LYS A 62 6.87 -1.50 -5.35
C LYS A 62 7.31 -0.95 -3.99
N ILE A 63 8.61 -0.81 -3.75
CA ILE A 63 9.14 -0.26 -2.49
C ILE A 63 8.78 1.22 -2.35
N ILE A 64 8.97 2.03 -3.40
CA ILE A 64 8.61 3.46 -3.36
C ILE A 64 7.11 3.65 -3.15
N LEU A 65 6.30 2.81 -3.80
CA LEU A 65 4.86 2.85 -3.65
C LEU A 65 4.41 2.52 -2.23
N SER A 66 4.99 1.48 -1.61
CA SER A 66 4.63 1.12 -0.23
C SER A 66 5.01 2.24 0.75
N LEU A 67 6.16 2.89 0.57
CA LEU A 67 6.56 4.08 1.34
C LEU A 67 5.53 5.20 1.21
N LEU A 68 5.08 5.50 -0.02
CA LEU A 68 4.10 6.56 -0.31
C LEU A 68 2.72 6.26 0.28
N ILE A 69 2.24 5.02 0.11
CA ILE A 69 0.97 4.54 0.67
C ILE A 69 0.99 4.68 2.19
N ILE A 70 2.05 4.24 2.86
CA ILE A 70 2.17 4.33 4.32
C ILE A 70 2.21 5.79 4.78
N TYR A 71 2.98 6.63 4.09
CA TYR A 71 3.09 8.04 4.43
C TYR A 71 1.74 8.75 4.33
N MET A 72 0.99 8.52 3.24
CA MET A 72 -0.34 9.10 3.03
C MET A 72 -1.38 8.52 4.00
N ALA A 73 -1.37 7.20 4.19
CA ALA A 73 -2.35 6.51 5.01
C ALA A 73 -2.18 6.83 6.50
N PHE A 74 -0.95 6.95 7.02
CA PHE A 74 -0.72 7.04 8.46
C PHE A 74 -0.15 8.37 8.95
N THR A 75 0.38 9.20 8.05
CA THR A 75 0.97 10.51 8.37
C THR A 75 1.88 10.45 9.61
N PRO A 76 2.94 9.62 9.58
CA PRO A 76 3.83 9.42 10.73
C PRO A 76 4.48 10.74 11.13
N LYS A 77 4.58 11.01 12.44
CA LYS A 77 5.20 12.23 12.97
C LYS A 77 6.71 12.08 13.15
N THR A 78 7.20 10.84 13.24
CA THR A 78 8.62 10.53 13.47
C THR A 78 9.09 9.39 12.58
N LEU A 79 10.39 9.36 12.28
CA LEU A 79 10.98 8.27 11.50
C LEU A 79 10.83 6.90 12.20
N LYS A 80 10.92 6.87 13.53
CA LYS A 80 10.73 5.66 14.34
C LYS A 80 9.31 5.11 14.21
N GLU A 81 8.31 5.99 14.18
CA GLU A 81 6.92 5.61 13.95
C GLU A 81 6.72 5.09 12.51
N PHE A 82 7.29 5.76 11.52
CA PHE A 82 7.24 5.30 10.13
C PHE A 82 7.84 3.91 9.96
N LEU A 83 9.04 3.67 10.48
CA LEU A 83 9.68 2.35 10.42
C LEU A 83 8.87 1.26 11.12
N ARG A 84 8.23 1.57 12.25
CA ARG A 84 7.34 0.63 12.93
C ARG A 84 6.14 0.26 12.05
N ILE A 85 5.48 1.24 11.46
CA ILE A 85 4.31 1.02 10.59
C ILE A 85 4.74 0.25 9.34
N LEU A 86 5.90 0.57 8.78
CA LEU A 86 6.49 -0.11 7.62
C LEU A 86 6.81 -1.58 7.92
N ALA A 87 7.42 -1.88 9.07
CA ALA A 87 7.65 -3.26 9.48
C ALA A 87 6.35 -4.05 9.60
N VAL A 88 5.32 -3.47 10.23
CA VAL A 88 4.00 -4.10 10.37
C VAL A 88 3.34 -4.30 9.01
N PHE A 89 3.40 -3.31 8.11
CA PHE A 89 2.85 -3.40 6.77
C PHE A 89 3.49 -4.53 5.97
N TYR A 90 4.82 -4.65 6.00
CA TYR A 90 5.53 -5.72 5.30
C TYR A 90 5.26 -7.09 5.92
N LEU A 91 5.18 -7.19 7.26
CA LEU A 91 4.78 -8.43 7.93
C LEU A 91 3.40 -8.89 7.49
N ILE A 92 2.43 -7.99 7.35
CA ILE A 92 1.07 -8.35 6.91
C ILE A 92 1.02 -8.65 5.41
N SER A 93 1.80 -7.93 4.60
CA SER A 93 1.84 -8.14 3.14
C SER A 93 2.50 -9.45 2.72
N PHE A 94 3.40 -9.99 3.55
CA PHE A 94 4.18 -11.20 3.27
C PHE A 94 3.89 -12.38 4.22
N ALA A 95 2.93 -12.24 5.14
CA ALA A 95 2.41 -13.33 5.96
C ALA A 95 1.49 -14.24 5.16
#